data_AF-A0A0P7XV05-F1
#
_entry.id   AF-A0A0P7XV05-F1
#
_cell.length_a   1.000
_cell.length_b   1.000
_cell.length_c   1.000
_cell.angle_alpha   90.00
_cell.angle_beta   90.00
_cell.angle_gamma   90.00
#
_symmetry.space_group_name_H-M   'P 1'
#
loop_
_entity.id
_entity.type
_entity.pdbx_description
1 polymer ?
#
loop_
_entity_poly.entity_id
_entity_poly.type
_entity_poly.pdbx_seq_one_letter_code
_entity_poly.pdbx_strand_id
1 'polypeptide(L)'
;MKGSNKEGWRATDHSTENNIKRIAGLVSSCGLRRYLFKHLRGSNVSLVLDVSTLGTVEPMCTISTPRDTILHLLRTSKRPLVATELQEASRQIHILDQEYQKIPPNFVNASELDVPGHALKDRYKSILPNPETRVCLQGDRTEAEDGTYINANYIRGFGGAPKSYIATQGPMTNTLGDFWEMVWQEESTIIVMITELKDKKE
;
A
#
# COMPACT_ATOMS: atom_id res chain seq x y z
N MET A 1 42.04 19.26 -0.74
CA MET A 1 40.83 19.68 0.00
C MET A 1 39.64 19.48 -0.92
N LYS A 2 38.81 18.47 -0.63
CA LYS A 2 37.63 18.11 -1.44
C LYS A 2 36.45 18.99 -1.00
N GLY A 3 35.81 19.67 -1.94
CA GLY A 3 34.49 20.27 -1.77
C GLY A 3 33.42 19.27 -2.21
N SER A 4 32.63 18.77 -1.28
CA SER A 4 31.51 17.86 -1.55
C SER A 4 30.25 18.65 -1.87
N ASN A 5 29.66 18.35 -3.04
CA ASN A 5 28.31 18.76 -3.39
C ASN A 5 27.32 17.85 -2.64
N LYS A 6 26.39 18.43 -1.87
CA LYS A 6 25.37 17.71 -1.11
C LYS A 6 24.05 17.78 -1.87
N GLU A 7 23.57 16.66 -2.40
CA GLU A 7 22.16 16.48 -2.72
C GLU A 7 21.64 15.28 -1.94
N GLY A 8 20.99 15.57 -0.80
CA GLY A 8 20.23 14.61 -0.03
C GLY A 8 18.81 14.52 -0.59
N TRP A 9 18.34 13.30 -0.80
CA TRP A 9 16.95 13.00 -1.12
C TRP A 9 16.05 13.48 0.03
N ARG A 10 15.46 14.68 -0.12
CA ARG A 10 14.32 15.11 0.70
C ARG A 10 13.06 14.54 0.05
N ALA A 11 12.48 13.50 0.65
CA ALA A 11 11.07 13.23 0.46
C ALA A 11 10.28 14.35 1.14
N THR A 12 10.02 15.44 0.41
CA THR A 12 9.10 16.47 0.87
C THR A 12 7.68 15.92 0.87
N ASP A 13 6.90 16.39 1.85
CA ASP A 13 5.48 16.18 2.07
C ASP A 13 4.63 16.70 0.89
N HIS A 14 4.82 16.08 -0.28
CA HIS A 14 4.15 16.35 -1.56
C HIS A 14 3.44 15.08 -2.07
N SER A 15 3.48 13.99 -1.30
CA SER A 15 2.88 12.70 -1.67
C SER A 15 1.35 12.73 -1.52
N THR A 16 0.84 13.32 -0.44
CA THR A 16 -0.58 13.31 -0.10
C THR A 16 -1.42 14.16 -1.06
N GLU A 17 -0.93 15.35 -1.43
CA GLU A 17 -1.62 16.24 -2.38
C GLU A 17 -1.56 15.71 -3.82
N ASN A 18 -0.46 15.07 -4.22
CA ASN A 18 -0.33 14.44 -5.53
C ASN A 18 -1.18 13.17 -5.64
N ASN A 19 -1.36 12.41 -4.56
CA ASN A 19 -2.26 11.24 -4.54
C ASN A 19 -3.73 11.65 -4.73
N ILE A 20 -4.19 12.74 -4.10
CA ILE A 20 -5.55 13.26 -4.29
C ILE A 20 -5.78 13.74 -5.73
N LYS A 21 -4.80 14.44 -6.32
CA LYS A 21 -4.86 14.88 -7.72
C LYS A 21 -4.82 13.70 -8.71
N ARG A 22 -4.06 12.64 -8.41
CA ARG A 22 -4.00 11.39 -9.20
C ARG A 22 -5.31 10.61 -9.16
N ILE A 23 -5.94 10.50 -7.99
CA ILE A 23 -7.27 9.88 -7.83
C ILE A 23 -8.32 10.65 -8.64
N ALA A 24 -8.31 11.99 -8.58
CA ALA A 24 -9.23 12.83 -9.37
C ALA A 24 -9.03 12.67 -10.89
N GLY A 25 -7.79 12.46 -11.37
CA GLY A 25 -7.49 12.22 -12.78
C GLY A 25 -7.96 10.86 -13.29
N LEU A 26 -7.83 9.80 -12.48
CA LEU A 26 -8.29 8.44 -12.82
C LEU A 26 -9.82 8.35 -12.98
N VAL A 27 -10.58 9.08 -12.16
CA VAL A 27 -12.05 9.16 -12.27
C VAL A 27 -12.50 9.76 -13.61
N SER A 28 -11.72 10.70 -14.19
CA SER A 28 -12.05 11.36 -15.46
C SER A 28 -11.79 10.48 -16.69
N SER A 29 -10.78 9.61 -16.64
CA SER A 29 -10.36 8.74 -17.76
C SER A 29 -11.20 7.47 -17.91
N CYS A 30 -11.86 6.99 -16.85
CA CYS A 30 -12.55 5.69 -16.84
C CYS A 30 -14.02 5.74 -17.24
N GLY A 31 -14.54 6.87 -17.75
CA GLY A 31 -15.96 6.95 -18.12
C GLY A 31 -16.92 6.81 -16.93
N LEU A 32 -16.43 6.99 -15.69
CA LEU A 32 -17.29 7.21 -14.54
C LEU A 32 -18.00 8.54 -14.75
N ARG A 33 -19.27 8.50 -15.14
CA ARG A 33 -20.12 9.69 -15.29
C ARG A 33 -20.06 10.50 -13.98
N ARG A 34 -19.49 11.69 -14.11
CA ARG A 34 -19.58 12.88 -13.24
C ARG A 34 -20.20 12.64 -11.85
N TYR A 35 -19.37 12.41 -10.84
CA TYR A 35 -19.72 12.83 -9.48
C TYR A 35 -18.44 13.17 -8.73
N LEU A 36 -17.97 14.42 -8.84
CA LEU A 36 -17.15 14.99 -7.77
C LEU A 36 -17.22 16.53 -7.76
N PHE A 37 -17.58 17.04 -6.58
CA PHE A 37 -17.28 18.36 -6.01
C PHE A 37 -17.85 19.62 -6.70
N LYS A 38 -19.03 20.05 -6.23
CA LYS A 38 -19.25 21.48 -6.01
C LYS A 38 -18.38 21.92 -4.82
N HIS A 39 -17.57 22.93 -5.06
CA HIS A 39 -16.88 23.74 -4.05
C HIS A 39 -17.75 23.93 -2.80
N LEU A 40 -17.26 23.52 -1.63
CA LEU A 40 -17.62 24.18 -0.37
C LEU A 40 -16.39 24.92 0.12
N ARG A 41 -16.14 26.07 -0.55
CA ARG A 41 -15.49 27.20 0.11
C ARG A 41 -16.37 27.59 1.30
N GLY A 42 -15.72 27.88 2.44
CA GLY A 42 -16.36 28.12 3.73
C GLY A 42 -17.68 28.89 3.66
N SER A 43 -18.72 28.32 4.27
CA SER A 43 -19.92 29.04 4.66
C SER A 43 -20.44 28.41 5.95
N ASN A 44 -20.41 29.20 7.03
CA ASN A 44 -20.99 28.87 8.33
C ASN A 44 -22.52 28.95 8.23
N VAL A 45 -23.17 27.95 7.66
CA VAL A 45 -24.64 27.86 7.66
C VAL A 45 -25.06 26.51 8.20
N SER A 46 -25.70 26.56 9.36
CA SER A 46 -26.38 25.46 10.06
C SER A 46 -27.18 24.58 9.08
N LEU A 47 -26.97 23.26 9.13
CA LEU A 47 -27.77 22.30 8.39
C LEU A 47 -29.07 22.04 9.15
N VAL A 48 -30.14 22.75 8.77
CA VAL A 48 -31.51 22.30 9.05
C VAL A 48 -31.97 21.54 7.82
N LEU A 49 -32.20 20.23 7.97
CA LEU A 49 -32.75 19.36 6.93
C LEU A 49 -34.28 19.41 7.01
N ASP A 50 -34.91 19.94 5.96
CA ASP A 50 -36.36 19.87 5.74
C ASP A 50 -36.72 18.51 5.10
N VAL A 51 -37.58 17.74 5.75
CA VAL A 51 -37.93 16.34 5.43
C VAL A 51 -39.28 16.26 4.71
N SER A 52 -39.50 17.11 3.71
CA SER A 52 -40.81 17.24 3.05
C SER A 52 -40.87 16.74 1.59
N THR A 53 -39.82 16.08 1.06
CA THR A 53 -39.81 15.59 -0.34
C THR A 53 -39.21 14.20 -0.53
N LEU A 54 -39.58 13.23 0.33
CA LEU A 54 -39.32 11.80 0.09
C LEU A 54 -40.34 11.24 -0.89
N GLY A 55 -40.14 11.53 -2.18
CA GLY A 55 -41.03 11.13 -3.27
C GLY A 55 -40.29 10.64 -4.51
N THR A 56 -39.13 10.01 -4.38
CA THR A 56 -38.50 9.07 -5.35
C THR A 56 -37.13 8.70 -4.77
N VAL A 57 -37.01 7.50 -4.20
CA VAL A 57 -35.72 6.98 -3.74
C VAL A 57 -34.94 6.48 -4.95
N GLU A 58 -34.10 7.34 -5.52
CA GLU A 58 -32.94 6.85 -6.27
C GLU A 58 -32.11 6.00 -5.30
N PRO A 59 -31.61 4.81 -5.71
CA PRO A 59 -30.78 3.99 -4.84
C PRO A 59 -29.56 4.83 -4.45
N MET A 60 -29.47 5.14 -3.16
CA MET A 60 -28.41 5.94 -2.57
C MET A 60 -27.06 5.41 -3.06
N CYS A 61 -26.35 6.21 -3.85
CA CYS A 61 -24.99 5.93 -4.26
C CYS A 61 -24.16 5.79 -2.98
N THR A 62 -23.69 4.57 -2.68
CA THR A 62 -22.82 4.32 -1.54
C THR A 62 -21.64 5.28 -1.64
N ILE A 63 -21.48 6.17 -0.66
CA ILE A 63 -20.34 7.07 -0.59
C ILE A 63 -19.11 6.18 -0.40
N SER A 64 -18.44 5.85 -1.51
CA SER A 64 -17.23 5.02 -1.51
C SER A 64 -16.09 5.85 -0.92
N THR A 65 -15.43 5.34 0.12
CA THR A 65 -14.25 6.02 0.66
C THR A 65 -13.13 6.01 -0.39
N PRO A 66 -12.13 6.92 -0.27
CA PRO A 66 -10.93 6.83 -1.11
C PRO A 66 -10.27 5.45 -1.05
N ARG A 67 -10.27 4.79 0.12
CA ARG A 67 -9.75 3.45 0.32
C ARG A 67 -10.56 2.40 -0.45
N ASP A 68 -11.89 2.47 -0.39
CA ASP A 68 -12.77 1.55 -1.12
C ASP A 68 -12.54 1.64 -2.63
N THR A 69 -12.30 2.84 -3.13
CA THR A 69 -12.00 3.10 -4.53
C THR A 69 -10.66 2.46 -4.95
N ILE A 70 -9.62 2.61 -4.13
CA ILE A 70 -8.32 1.96 -4.33
C ILE A 70 -8.47 0.44 -4.33
N LEU A 71 -9.14 -0.12 -3.33
CA LEU A 71 -9.36 -1.56 -3.22
C LEU A 71 -10.18 -2.12 -4.38
N HIS A 72 -11.21 -1.39 -4.83
CA HIS A 72 -11.98 -1.75 -6.01
C HIS A 72 -11.08 -1.81 -7.25
N LEU A 73 -10.25 -0.79 -7.47
CA LEU A 73 -9.34 -0.72 -8.60
C LEU A 73 -8.33 -1.89 -8.57
N LEU A 74 -7.72 -2.17 -7.42
CA LEU A 74 -6.78 -3.29 -7.26
C LEU A 74 -7.43 -4.66 -7.46
N ARG A 75 -8.72 -4.82 -7.13
CA ARG A 75 -9.45 -6.07 -7.29
C ARG A 75 -9.92 -6.33 -8.72
N THR A 76 -10.18 -5.27 -9.48
CA THR A 76 -10.84 -5.36 -10.80
C THR A 76 -9.90 -5.13 -11.97
N SER A 77 -8.83 -4.35 -11.79
CA SER A 77 -7.87 -4.03 -12.85
C SER A 77 -7.10 -5.27 -13.28
N LYS A 78 -7.15 -5.57 -14.57
CA LYS A 78 -6.41 -6.66 -15.19
C LYS A 78 -6.16 -6.37 -16.66
N ARG A 79 -5.02 -6.83 -17.17
CA ARG A 79 -4.67 -6.82 -18.60
C ARG A 79 -4.07 -8.18 -18.97
N PRO A 80 -4.90 -9.20 -19.29
CA PRO A 80 -4.39 -10.47 -19.79
C PRO A 80 -3.66 -10.24 -21.11
N LEU A 81 -2.50 -10.87 -21.28
CA LEU A 81 -1.69 -10.77 -22.49
C LEU A 81 -1.42 -12.17 -23.03
N VAL A 82 -1.61 -12.36 -24.33
CA VAL A 82 -1.08 -13.56 -25.01
C VAL A 82 0.41 -13.37 -25.34
N ALA A 83 1.10 -14.44 -25.74
CA ALA A 83 2.56 -14.43 -25.91
C ALA A 83 3.06 -13.34 -26.88
N THR A 84 2.36 -13.11 -27.99
CA THR A 84 2.73 -12.08 -28.98
C THR A 84 2.55 -10.67 -28.44
N GLU A 85 1.44 -10.42 -27.73
CA GLU A 85 1.16 -9.13 -27.10
C GLU A 85 2.16 -8.82 -25.99
N LEU A 86 2.56 -9.83 -25.20
CA LEU A 86 3.58 -9.69 -24.17
C LEU A 86 4.92 -9.28 -24.77
N GLN A 87 5.33 -9.94 -25.87
CA GLN A 87 6.58 -9.62 -26.54
C GLN A 87 6.58 -8.20 -27.13
N GLU A 88 5.44 -7.75 -27.65
CA GLU A 88 5.32 -6.39 -28.15
C GLU A 88 5.30 -5.37 -27.02
N ALA A 89 4.54 -5.64 -25.95
CA ALA A 89 4.48 -4.78 -24.78
C ALA A 89 5.86 -4.59 -24.13
N SER A 90 6.71 -5.63 -24.08
CA SER A 90 8.06 -5.52 -23.52
C SER A 90 8.99 -4.58 -24.30
N ARG A 91 8.67 -4.29 -25.57
CA ARG A 91 9.41 -3.30 -26.38
C ARG A 91 8.92 -1.88 -26.15
N GLN A 92 7.71 -1.71 -25.62
CA GLN A 92 7.03 -0.43 -25.46
C GLN A 92 7.03 0.03 -24.00
N ILE A 93 8.22 0.21 -23.42
CA ILE A 93 8.43 0.53 -21.99
C ILE A 93 7.64 1.76 -21.54
N HIS A 94 7.52 2.79 -22.39
CA HIS A 94 6.80 4.02 -22.06
C HIS A 94 5.29 3.79 -21.80
N ILE A 95 4.67 2.84 -22.50
CA ILE A 95 3.26 2.47 -22.28
C ILE A 95 3.13 1.71 -20.97
N LEU A 96 4.06 0.79 -20.69
CA LEU A 96 4.12 0.07 -19.42
C LEU A 96 4.29 1.01 -18.24
N ASP A 97 5.13 2.04 -18.36
CA ASP A 97 5.27 3.07 -17.32
C ASP A 97 3.95 3.83 -17.10
N GLN A 98 3.30 4.28 -18.18
CA GLN A 98 1.99 4.95 -18.06
C GLN A 98 0.92 4.05 -17.43
N GLU A 99 0.94 2.74 -17.71
CA GLU A 99 0.07 1.75 -17.07
C GLU A 99 0.42 1.59 -15.59
N TYR A 100 1.70 1.45 -15.26
CA TYR A 100 2.20 1.33 -13.90
C TYR A 100 1.82 2.54 -13.03
N GLN A 101 1.93 3.76 -13.56
CA GLN A 101 1.54 4.98 -12.84
C GLN A 101 0.05 5.03 -12.44
N LYS A 102 -0.80 4.20 -13.07
CA LYS A 102 -2.23 4.09 -12.73
C LYS A 102 -2.49 3.13 -11.57
N ILE A 103 -1.54 2.27 -11.21
CA ILE A 103 -1.67 1.34 -10.10
C ILE A 103 -1.54 2.14 -8.80
N PRO A 104 -2.60 2.24 -7.98
CA PRO A 104 -2.52 3.00 -6.75
C PRO A 104 -1.62 2.25 -5.75
N PRO A 105 -0.71 2.94 -5.05
CA PRO A 105 -0.02 2.32 -3.94
C PRO A 105 -1.01 2.01 -2.82
N ASN A 106 -0.89 0.82 -2.21
CA ASN A 106 -1.72 0.40 -1.09
C ASN A 106 -0.98 0.56 0.25
N PHE A 107 -0.29 1.68 0.42
CA PHE A 107 0.47 1.97 1.64
C PHE A 107 -0.46 2.14 2.83
N VAL A 108 0.04 1.73 3.99
CA VAL A 108 -0.65 1.83 5.27
C VAL A 108 -0.12 3.02 6.04
N ASN A 109 -1.04 3.81 6.59
CA ASN A 109 -0.66 4.90 7.49
C ASN A 109 -0.31 4.34 8.87
N ALA A 110 0.64 4.96 9.57
CA ALA A 110 1.00 4.52 10.91
C ALA A 110 -0.19 4.49 11.89
N SER A 111 -1.18 5.37 11.69
CA SER A 111 -2.43 5.38 12.49
C SER A 111 -3.33 4.17 12.28
N GLU A 112 -3.14 3.42 11.20
CA GLU A 112 -3.89 2.18 10.91
C GLU A 112 -3.20 0.95 11.52
N LEU A 113 -1.96 1.08 11.97
CA LEU A 113 -1.18 0.02 12.60
C LEU A 113 -1.12 0.23 14.11
N ASP A 114 -2.09 -0.33 14.82
CA ASP A 114 -2.18 -0.24 16.28
C ASP A 114 -1.28 -1.30 16.95
N VAL A 115 0.03 -1.13 16.82
CA VAL A 115 1.04 -2.02 17.41
C VAL A 115 2.10 -1.18 18.13
N PRO A 116 2.07 -1.09 19.47
CA PRO A 116 3.06 -0.33 20.23
C PRO A 116 4.50 -0.74 19.89
N GLY A 117 5.38 0.25 19.70
CA GLY A 117 6.81 -0.01 19.46
C GLY A 117 7.18 -0.55 18.07
N HIS A 118 6.22 -0.75 17.16
CA HIS A 118 6.47 -1.30 15.82
C HIS A 118 7.58 -0.55 15.05
N ALA A 119 7.64 0.77 15.23
CA ALA A 119 8.60 1.65 14.55
C ALA A 119 10.08 1.32 14.85
N LEU A 120 10.38 0.64 15.97
CA LEU A 120 11.74 0.16 16.29
C LEU A 120 12.12 -1.07 15.47
N LYS A 121 11.12 -1.81 14.95
CA LYS A 121 11.27 -3.03 14.16
C LYS A 121 11.09 -2.79 12.66
N ASP A 122 10.78 -1.56 12.24
CA ASP A 122 10.67 -1.15 10.84
C ASP A 122 11.97 -0.52 10.32
N ARG A 123 12.49 -1.06 9.21
CA ARG A 123 13.64 -0.47 8.51
C ARG A 123 13.30 0.89 7.90
N TYR A 124 12.07 1.03 7.40
CA TYR A 124 11.57 2.26 6.78
C TYR A 124 10.22 2.65 7.37
N LYS A 125 10.13 3.85 7.95
CA LYS A 125 8.91 4.34 8.64
C LYS A 125 7.67 4.43 7.75
N SER A 126 7.86 4.56 6.44
CA SER A 126 6.77 4.70 5.46
C SER A 126 6.36 3.38 4.80
N ILE A 127 7.07 2.28 5.07
CA ILE A 127 6.79 0.96 4.48
C ILE A 127 6.36 0.04 5.61
N LEU A 128 5.05 0.02 5.85
CA LEU A 128 4.42 -0.72 6.94
C LEU A 128 3.64 -1.92 6.38
N PRO A 129 3.53 -3.02 7.14
CA PRO A 129 2.78 -4.18 6.70
C PRO A 129 1.27 -3.88 6.70
N ASN A 130 0.55 -4.36 5.68
CA ASN A 130 -0.90 -4.22 5.64
C ASN A 130 -1.55 -5.03 6.79
N PRO A 131 -2.37 -4.42 7.69
CA PRO A 131 -2.91 -5.11 8.87
C PRO A 131 -3.69 -6.38 8.55
N GLU A 132 -4.41 -6.39 7.43
CA GLU A 132 -5.25 -7.50 6.99
C GLU A 132 -4.48 -8.78 6.66
N THR A 133 -3.19 -8.65 6.30
CA THR A 133 -2.37 -9.78 5.84
C THR A 133 -1.03 -9.87 6.57
N ARG A 134 -0.84 -9.10 7.64
CA ARG A 134 0.44 -9.11 8.39
C ARG A 134 0.69 -10.47 9.02
N VAL A 135 1.96 -10.85 9.13
CA VAL A 135 2.37 -12.00 9.93
C VAL A 135 2.40 -11.58 11.40
N CYS A 136 1.80 -12.39 12.27
CA CYS A 136 1.86 -12.23 13.72
C CYS A 136 2.77 -13.31 14.29
N LEU A 137 3.78 -12.94 15.07
CA LEU A 137 4.61 -13.91 15.78
C LEU A 137 3.84 -14.50 16.96
N GLN A 138 3.97 -15.81 17.18
CA GLN A 138 3.23 -16.56 18.19
C GLN A 138 4.09 -17.03 19.38
N GLY A 139 5.39 -16.76 19.39
CA GLY A 139 6.29 -17.29 20.42
C GLY A 139 6.00 -16.80 21.83
N ASP A 140 6.35 -17.63 22.80
CA ASP A 140 6.27 -17.37 24.24
C ASP A 140 7.25 -16.23 24.62
N ARG A 141 6.81 -14.99 24.45
CA ARG A 141 7.45 -13.82 25.06
C ARG A 141 6.57 -13.37 26.21
N THR A 142 6.91 -13.86 27.39
CA THR A 142 6.14 -13.73 28.63
C THR A 142 5.95 -12.28 29.12
N GLU A 143 6.54 -11.25 28.50
CA GLU A 143 6.61 -9.92 29.13
C GLU A 143 6.41 -8.69 28.22
N ALA A 144 6.09 -8.81 26.93
CA ALA A 144 5.82 -7.61 26.13
C ALA A 144 4.86 -7.80 24.95
N GLU A 145 3.81 -6.96 24.89
CA GLU A 145 2.87 -6.85 23.75
C GLU A 145 3.58 -6.52 22.41
N ASP A 146 4.81 -6.00 22.47
CA ASP A 146 5.68 -5.74 21.32
C ASP A 146 6.26 -7.00 20.64
N GLY A 147 6.10 -8.16 21.30
CA GLY A 147 6.70 -9.43 20.91
C GLY A 147 6.09 -10.06 19.65
N THR A 148 4.86 -9.68 19.29
CA THR A 148 4.11 -10.31 18.18
C THR A 148 4.37 -9.69 16.82
N TYR A 149 5.14 -8.60 16.75
CA TYR A 149 5.33 -7.81 15.54
C TYR A 149 6.56 -8.21 14.73
N ILE A 150 6.34 -8.39 13.43
CA ILE A 150 7.36 -8.38 12.39
C ILE A 150 6.81 -7.63 11.16
N ASN A 151 7.65 -6.86 10.46
CA ASN A 151 7.27 -6.20 9.22
C ASN A 151 7.28 -7.21 8.06
N ALA A 152 6.20 -7.98 7.98
CA ALA A 152 5.99 -9.01 6.97
C ALA A 152 4.50 -9.18 6.66
N ASN A 153 4.19 -9.59 5.42
CA ASN A 153 2.84 -9.90 4.95
C ASN A 153 2.78 -11.25 4.24
N TYR A 154 1.68 -11.98 4.45
CA TYR A 154 1.31 -13.11 3.59
C TYR A 154 0.91 -12.62 2.21
N ILE A 155 1.46 -13.26 1.18
CA ILE A 155 1.18 -12.99 -0.22
C ILE A 155 0.52 -14.22 -0.85
N ARG A 156 -0.52 -13.97 -1.65
CA ARG A 156 -1.24 -15.02 -2.37
C ARG A 156 -0.42 -15.50 -3.57
N GLY A 157 -0.47 -16.80 -3.84
CA GLY A 157 0.14 -17.42 -5.01
C GLY A 157 -0.75 -17.41 -6.25
N PHE A 158 -0.33 -18.20 -7.23
CA PHE A 158 -1.09 -18.43 -8.46
C PHE A 158 -2.51 -18.95 -8.14
N GLY A 159 -3.51 -18.50 -8.91
CA GLY A 159 -4.91 -18.85 -8.68
C GLY A 159 -5.49 -18.30 -7.37
N GLY A 160 -4.77 -17.43 -6.64
CA GLY A 160 -5.23 -16.88 -5.37
C GLY A 160 -4.97 -17.80 -4.17
N ALA A 161 -4.10 -18.81 -4.31
CA ALA A 161 -3.70 -19.68 -3.21
C ALA A 161 -3.26 -18.84 -1.99
N PRO A 162 -3.87 -19.01 -0.81
CA PRO A 162 -3.54 -18.22 0.36
C PRO A 162 -2.15 -18.56 0.88
N LYS A 163 -1.49 -17.58 1.52
CA LYS A 163 -0.21 -17.74 2.23
C LYS A 163 0.89 -18.49 1.46
N SER A 164 0.96 -18.32 0.14
CA SER A 164 1.97 -19.02 -0.68
C SER A 164 3.37 -18.45 -0.52
N TYR A 165 3.46 -17.16 -0.16
CA TYR A 165 4.72 -16.50 0.13
C TYR A 165 4.57 -15.58 1.33
N ILE A 166 5.71 -15.19 1.89
CA ILE A 166 5.82 -14.10 2.85
C ILE A 166 6.78 -13.07 2.25
N ALA A 167 6.29 -11.84 2.11
CA ALA A 167 7.15 -10.70 1.79
C ALA A 167 7.52 -10.01 3.10
N THR A 168 8.81 -9.82 3.35
CA THR A 168 9.35 -9.20 4.56
C THR A 168 10.49 -8.25 4.20
N GLN A 169 10.75 -7.27 5.06
CA GLN A 169 11.98 -6.49 4.97
C GLN A 169 13.22 -7.36 5.24
N GLY A 170 14.38 -6.92 4.77
CA GLY A 170 15.66 -7.49 5.19
C GLY A 170 15.85 -7.34 6.71
N PRO A 171 16.16 -8.42 7.46
CA PRO A 171 16.26 -8.38 8.92
C PRO A 171 17.24 -7.31 9.42
N MET A 172 16.87 -6.62 10.48
CA MET A 172 17.74 -5.71 11.22
C MET A 172 18.41 -6.47 12.38
N THR A 173 19.42 -5.87 13.00
CA THR A 173 20.13 -6.48 14.15
C THR A 173 19.17 -6.83 15.29
N ASN A 174 18.18 -5.98 15.55
CA ASN A 174 17.18 -6.16 16.60
C ASN A 174 15.95 -6.98 16.19
N THR A 175 15.82 -7.39 14.91
CA THR A 175 14.71 -8.22 14.42
C THR A 175 15.17 -9.58 13.90
N LEU A 176 16.43 -9.97 14.17
CA LEU A 176 16.97 -11.24 13.70
C LEU A 176 16.28 -12.43 14.38
N GLY A 177 16.00 -12.34 15.68
CA GLY A 177 15.23 -13.35 16.42
C GLY A 177 13.81 -13.46 15.86
N ASP A 178 13.13 -12.34 15.70
CA ASP A 178 11.78 -12.23 15.11
C ASP A 178 11.72 -12.88 13.72
N PHE A 179 12.75 -12.69 12.89
CA PHE A 179 12.83 -13.30 11.56
C PHE A 179 12.92 -14.83 11.62
N TRP A 180 13.78 -15.38 12.47
CA TRP A 180 13.91 -16.83 12.62
C TRP A 180 12.69 -17.47 13.28
N GLU A 181 12.06 -16.76 14.20
CA GLU A 181 10.77 -17.15 14.78
C GLU A 181 9.69 -17.26 13.70
N MET A 182 9.60 -16.26 12.80
CA MET A 182 8.70 -16.30 11.65
C MET A 182 9.01 -17.50 10.73
N VAL A 183 10.29 -17.74 10.40
CA VAL A 183 10.69 -18.86 9.54
C VAL A 183 10.29 -20.19 10.17
N TRP A 184 10.52 -20.35 11.47
CA TRP A 184 10.19 -21.56 12.22
C TRP A 184 8.67 -21.77 12.30
N GLN A 185 7.90 -20.77 12.74
CA GLN A 185 6.46 -20.91 12.94
C GLN A 185 5.69 -21.14 11.63
N GLU A 186 6.18 -20.57 10.52
CA GLU A 186 5.55 -20.70 9.19
C GLU A 186 6.11 -21.90 8.41
N GLU A 187 6.93 -22.74 9.04
CA GLU A 187 7.55 -23.93 8.45
C GLU A 187 8.23 -23.62 7.10
N SER A 188 8.85 -22.45 7.00
CA SER A 188 9.41 -21.94 5.76
C SER A 188 10.67 -22.72 5.37
N THR A 189 10.60 -23.45 4.26
CA THR A 189 11.71 -24.29 3.76
C THR A 189 12.67 -23.57 2.82
N ILE A 190 12.26 -22.44 2.24
CA ILE A 190 13.02 -21.68 1.25
C ILE A 190 12.99 -20.20 1.61
N ILE A 191 14.17 -19.56 1.59
CA ILE A 191 14.32 -18.10 1.73
C ILE A 191 14.97 -17.57 0.46
N VAL A 192 14.33 -16.61 -0.19
CA VAL A 192 14.86 -15.92 -1.38
C VAL A 192 15.24 -14.50 -0.98
N MET A 193 16.54 -14.19 -1.02
CA MET A 193 17.06 -12.84 -0.74
C MET A 193 17.46 -12.14 -2.04
N ILE A 194 16.91 -10.95 -2.27
CA ILE A 194 17.24 -10.11 -3.42
C ILE A 194 18.09 -8.94 -2.92
N THR A 195 19.39 -8.96 -3.22
CA THR A 195 20.35 -7.92 -2.81
C THR A 195 21.45 -7.77 -3.86
N GLU A 196 22.02 -6.57 -3.96
CA GLU A 196 23.28 -6.38 -4.65
C GLU A 196 24.42 -6.85 -3.72
N LEU A 197 25.42 -7.57 -4.25
CA LEU A 197 26.55 -8.06 -3.44
C LEU A 197 27.37 -6.93 -2.78
N LYS A 198 27.17 -5.69 -3.20
CA LYS A 198 27.87 -4.51 -2.71
C LYS A 198 26.86 -3.42 -2.43
N ASP A 199 26.34 -3.39 -1.21
CA ASP A 199 25.75 -2.17 -0.68
C ASP A 199 26.86 -1.11 -0.67
N LYS A 200 26.73 -0.09 -1.52
CA LYS A 200 27.55 1.11 -1.39
C LYS A 200 27.20 1.71 -0.03
N LYS A 201 28.02 1.40 0.98
CA LYS A 201 27.98 2.10 2.27
C LYS A 201 28.24 3.58 1.97
N GLU A 202 27.18 4.39 2.04
CA GLU A 202 27.26 5.85 2.11
C GLU A 202 27.80 6.29 3.48
#